data_AF-A0A9N9NCE0-F1
#
_entry.id   AF-A0A9N9NCE0-F1
#
_cell.length_a   1.000
_cell.length_b   1.000
_cell.length_c   1.000
_cell.angle_alpha   90.00
_cell.angle_beta   90.00
_cell.angle_gamma   90.00
#
_symmetry.space_group_name_H-M   'P 1'
#
loop_
_entity.id
_entity.type
_entity.pdbx_description
1 polymer ?
#
loop_
_entity_poly.entity_id
_entity_poly.type
_entity_poly.pdbx_seq_one_letter_code
_entity_poly.pdbx_strand_id
1 'polypeptide(L)'
;MSTQYFQDYNQSHQNAPRSPGTTFHAPLTHSIPRLKPHNAASCCSCCGITFRMFRQKYNCYNCGNVTCGRCSDNRAELPKFSYFEPVRVCNLCYDYLKIMEMNRSQLIRSPTKILREYISAYNLPCHNIIEKDDLINIIIAHRPLEERYEVYYRDHYPIAQS
;
A
#
# COMPACT_ATOMS: atom_id res chain seq x y z
N MET A 1 -9.05 -11.18 -21.52
CA MET A 1 -7.70 -10.59 -21.44
C MET A 1 -7.01 -10.80 -20.09
N SER A 2 -7.64 -11.43 -19.09
CA SER A 2 -7.05 -11.66 -17.76
C SER A 2 -6.40 -13.03 -17.55
N THR A 3 -6.79 -14.07 -18.29
CA THR A 3 -6.23 -15.44 -18.11
C THR A 3 -4.85 -15.60 -18.74
N GLN A 4 -4.60 -14.95 -19.88
CA GLN A 4 -3.32 -15.07 -20.60
C GLN A 4 -2.15 -14.51 -19.79
N TYR A 5 -2.33 -13.39 -19.08
CA TYR A 5 -1.28 -12.80 -18.26
C TYR A 5 -0.83 -13.72 -17.10
N PHE A 6 -1.78 -14.37 -16.41
CA PHE A 6 -1.46 -15.33 -15.36
C PHE A 6 -0.84 -16.62 -15.91
N GLN A 7 -1.19 -17.02 -17.14
CA GLN A 7 -0.59 -18.17 -17.82
C GLN A 7 0.85 -17.86 -18.25
N ASP A 8 1.11 -16.69 -18.84
CA ASP A 8 2.44 -16.26 -19.28
C ASP A 8 3.41 -16.00 -18.09
N TYR A 9 2.89 -15.48 -16.98
CA TYR A 9 3.62 -15.36 -15.71
C TYR A 9 4.05 -16.72 -15.17
N ASN A 10 3.14 -17.70 -15.14
CA ASN A 10 3.44 -19.05 -14.67
C ASN A 10 4.40 -19.80 -15.60
N GLN A 11 4.37 -19.53 -16.90
CA GLN A 11 5.20 -20.24 -17.88
C GLN A 11 6.65 -19.73 -17.94
N SER A 12 6.87 -18.44 -17.67
CA SER A 12 8.21 -17.83 -17.62
C SER A 12 9.06 -18.23 -16.40
N HIS A 13 8.44 -18.75 -15.33
CA HIS A 13 9.11 -19.01 -14.04
C HIS A 13 9.34 -20.49 -13.72
N GLN A 14 9.00 -21.42 -14.62
CA GLN A 14 9.22 -22.86 -14.41
C GLN A 14 10.72 -23.28 -14.42
N ASN A 15 11.63 -22.38 -14.85
CA ASN A 15 13.03 -22.70 -15.06
C ASN A 15 14.02 -21.82 -14.26
N ALA A 16 13.56 -21.10 -13.24
CA ALA A 16 14.48 -20.34 -12.37
C ALA A 16 15.36 -21.30 -11.55
N PRO A 17 16.68 -21.04 -11.43
CA PRO A 17 17.60 -21.93 -10.73
C PRO A 17 17.22 -22.05 -9.24
N ARG A 18 17.07 -23.30 -8.78
CA ARG A 18 16.65 -23.66 -7.43
C ARG A 18 17.86 -23.72 -6.51
N SER A 19 17.92 -22.87 -5.50
CA SER A 19 18.84 -23.06 -4.37
C SER A 19 18.27 -24.12 -3.42
N PRO A 20 19.06 -25.09 -2.92
CA PRO A 20 18.58 -26.07 -1.95
C PRO A 20 18.22 -25.39 -0.62
N GLY A 21 16.99 -25.56 -0.15
CA GLY A 21 16.55 -25.16 1.20
C GLY A 21 15.61 -23.95 1.29
N THR A 22 15.22 -23.33 0.18
CA THR A 22 14.21 -22.26 0.20
C THR A 22 12.80 -22.85 -0.01
N THR A 23 11.96 -22.73 1.02
CA THR A 23 10.50 -22.83 0.89
C THR A 23 10.07 -21.96 -0.30
N PHE A 24 9.16 -22.46 -1.16
CA PHE A 24 8.64 -21.69 -2.29
C PHE A 24 8.01 -20.38 -1.80
N HIS A 25 8.77 -19.29 -1.84
CA HIS A 25 8.22 -17.94 -1.77
C HIS A 25 8.05 -17.50 -3.22
N ALA A 26 6.81 -17.23 -3.64
CA ALA A 26 6.58 -16.53 -4.90
C ALA A 26 7.44 -15.25 -4.90
N PRO A 27 8.09 -14.89 -6.03
CA PRO A 27 8.92 -13.69 -6.07
C PRO A 27 8.07 -12.49 -5.62
N LEU A 28 8.58 -11.77 -4.62
CA LEU A 28 7.96 -10.53 -4.16
C LEU A 28 7.82 -9.59 -5.36
N THR A 29 6.62 -9.09 -5.62
CA THR A 29 6.43 -8.10 -6.69
C THR A 29 6.92 -6.72 -6.26
N HIS A 30 7.08 -6.52 -4.95
CA HIS A 30 7.49 -5.25 -4.36
C HIS A 30 8.50 -5.42 -3.23
N SER A 31 9.33 -4.41 -2.99
CA SER A 31 10.26 -4.43 -1.85
C SER A 31 9.50 -4.29 -0.53
N ILE A 32 9.82 -5.14 0.45
CA ILE A 32 9.17 -5.12 1.76
C ILE A 32 9.53 -3.81 2.48
N PRO A 33 8.53 -3.05 3.00
CA PRO A 33 8.80 -1.82 3.72
C PRO A 33 9.64 -2.08 4.97
N ARG A 34 10.67 -1.26 5.19
CA ARG A 34 11.42 -1.30 6.44
C ARG A 34 10.54 -0.76 7.57
N LEU A 35 10.23 -1.62 8.54
CA LEU A 35 9.48 -1.21 9.73
C LEU A 35 10.35 -0.28 10.57
N LYS A 36 9.84 0.93 10.85
CA LYS A 36 10.52 1.89 11.72
C LYS A 36 10.53 1.36 13.16
N PRO A 37 11.66 1.44 13.88
CA PRO A 37 11.76 0.88 15.21
C PRO A 37 10.94 1.71 16.21
N HIS A 38 10.24 1.03 17.11
CA HIS A 38 9.36 1.67 18.10
C HIS A 38 10.09 2.65 19.02
N ASN A 39 11.36 2.40 19.34
CA ASN A 39 12.14 3.27 20.23
C ASN A 39 12.47 4.63 19.61
N ALA A 40 12.60 4.71 18.28
CA ALA A 40 12.89 5.95 17.56
C ALA A 40 11.65 6.84 17.34
N ALA A 41 10.44 6.29 17.50
CA ALA A 41 9.21 7.05 17.28
C ALA A 41 8.72 7.75 18.56
N SER A 42 8.69 9.08 18.56
CA SER A 42 8.17 9.89 19.67
C SER A 42 6.65 10.15 19.56
N CYS A 43 6.11 10.16 18.34
CA CYS A 43 4.69 10.40 18.05
C CYS A 43 4.13 9.45 16.99
N CYS A 44 2.81 9.30 16.96
CA CYS A 44 2.10 8.56 15.91
C CYS A 44 2.26 9.27 14.57
N SER A 45 2.76 8.56 13.56
CA SER A 45 2.98 9.14 12.22
C SER A 45 1.69 9.62 11.54
N CYS A 46 0.53 9.06 11.91
CA CYS A 46 -0.76 9.40 11.30
C CYS A 46 -1.53 10.53 12.00
N CYS A 47 -1.33 10.77 13.29
CA CYS A 47 -2.13 11.75 14.04
C CYS A 47 -1.33 12.66 14.96
N GLY A 48 0.01 12.56 14.96
CA GLY A 48 0.89 13.40 15.76
C GLY A 48 0.85 13.15 17.27
N ILE A 49 -0.04 12.27 17.76
CA ILE A 49 -0.15 12.05 19.21
C ILE A 49 1.14 11.47 19.78
N THR A 50 1.65 12.08 20.85
CA THR A 50 2.85 11.61 21.54
C THR A 50 2.62 10.23 22.16
N PHE A 51 3.59 9.35 21.98
CA PHE A 51 3.63 8.07 22.68
C PHE A 51 4.10 8.30 24.12
N ARG A 52 3.16 8.20 25.06
CA ARG A 52 3.44 8.15 26.50
C ARG A 52 3.62 6.70 26.96
N MET A 53 4.02 6.49 28.21
CA MET A 53 4.35 5.18 28.80
C MET A 53 3.27 4.10 28.57
N PHE A 54 1.98 4.46 28.61
CA PHE A 54 0.87 3.51 28.44
C PHE A 54 0.32 3.41 27.01
N ARG A 55 0.85 4.16 26.04
CA ARG A 55 0.37 4.11 24.66
C ARG A 55 1.21 3.13 23.86
N GLN A 56 0.63 1.97 23.56
CA GLN A 56 1.27 0.97 22.71
C GLN A 56 1.58 1.54 21.31
N LYS A 57 2.79 1.24 20.85
CA LYS A 57 3.29 1.53 19.50
C LYS A 57 3.06 0.32 18.61
N TYR A 58 2.66 0.56 17.38
CA TYR A 58 2.45 -0.47 16.36
C TYR A 58 3.10 -0.04 15.04
N ASN A 59 3.51 -1.00 14.21
CA ASN A 59 3.92 -0.72 12.85
C ASN A 59 2.76 -0.97 11.86
N CYS A 60 2.69 -0.14 10.83
CA CYS A 60 1.94 -0.47 9.61
C CYS A 60 2.83 -1.32 8.69
N TYR A 61 2.36 -2.51 8.32
CA TYR A 61 3.12 -3.42 7.45
C TYR A 61 3.10 -3.03 5.96
N ASN A 62 2.34 -2.00 5.58
CA ASN A 62 2.35 -1.47 4.21
C ASN A 62 3.32 -0.30 4.02
N CYS A 63 3.35 0.66 4.95
CA CYS A 63 4.23 1.84 4.84
C CYS A 63 5.44 1.83 5.79
N GLY A 64 5.50 0.91 6.75
CA GLY A 64 6.59 0.79 7.73
C GLY A 64 6.51 1.76 8.91
N ASN A 65 5.63 2.76 8.88
CA ASN A 65 5.55 3.79 9.93
C ASN A 65 5.03 3.27 11.28
N VAL A 66 5.42 3.97 12.35
CA VAL A 66 4.92 3.72 13.71
C VAL A 66 3.63 4.52 13.95
N THR A 67 2.59 3.82 14.41
CA THR A 67 1.24 4.33 14.61
C THR A 67 0.70 3.95 15.99
N CYS A 68 -0.30 4.68 16.47
CA CYS A 68 -1.09 4.27 17.62
C CYS A 68 -2.20 3.30 17.20
N GLY A 69 -2.80 2.59 18.18
CA GLY A 69 -3.87 1.61 17.91
C GLY A 69 -5.04 2.20 17.11
N ARG A 70 -5.52 3.39 17.50
CA ARG A 70 -6.63 4.09 16.82
C ARG A 70 -6.36 4.37 15.33
N CYS A 71 -5.11 4.66 14.97
CA CYS A 71 -4.73 4.96 13.58
C CYS A 71 -4.40 3.70 12.76
N SER A 72 -4.49 2.51 13.36
CA SER A 72 -4.10 1.26 12.71
C SER A 72 -4.99 0.11 13.14
N ASP A 73 -6.29 0.36 13.27
CA ASP A 73 -7.25 -0.64 13.76
C ASP A 73 -7.59 -1.70 12.70
N ASN A 74 -7.24 -1.44 11.45
CA ASN A 74 -7.51 -2.31 10.32
C ASN A 74 -6.38 -3.34 10.08
N ARG A 75 -6.76 -4.44 9.45
CA ARG A 75 -5.84 -5.47 8.93
C ARG A 75 -6.13 -5.74 7.46
N ALA A 76 -5.09 -6.04 6.69
CA ALA A 76 -5.19 -6.38 5.28
C ALA A 76 -4.14 -7.43 4.91
N GLU A 77 -4.48 -8.28 3.96
CA GLU A 77 -3.49 -9.11 3.26
C GLU A 77 -2.62 -8.21 2.40
N LEU A 78 -1.33 -8.52 2.31
CA LEU A 78 -0.38 -7.84 1.43
C LEU A 78 0.40 -8.88 0.63
N PRO A 79 -0.22 -9.55 -0.37
CA PRO A 79 0.47 -10.58 -1.17
C PRO A 79 1.73 -10.05 -1.87
N LYS A 80 1.77 -8.75 -2.21
CA LYS A 80 2.96 -8.05 -2.75
C LYS A 80 4.19 -8.14 -1.84
N PHE A 81 4.00 -8.40 -0.55
CA PHE A 81 5.02 -8.59 0.47
C PHE A 81 5.00 -10.01 1.09
N SER A 82 4.33 -10.97 0.44
CA SER A 82 4.09 -12.33 0.94
C SER A 82 3.30 -12.45 2.26
N TYR A 83 2.53 -11.42 2.64
CA TYR A 83 1.57 -11.53 3.75
C TYR A 83 0.21 -12.00 3.21
N PHE A 84 -0.01 -13.31 3.19
CA PHE A 84 -1.29 -13.92 2.80
C PHE A 84 -2.31 -14.00 3.93
N GLU A 85 -1.88 -13.74 5.17
CA GLU A 85 -2.76 -13.55 6.31
C GLU A 85 -2.89 -12.05 6.65
N PRO A 86 -4.05 -11.58 7.13
CA PRO A 86 -4.25 -10.16 7.44
C PRO A 86 -3.28 -9.59 8.48
N VAL A 87 -2.40 -8.68 8.05
CA VAL A 87 -1.45 -7.95 8.88
C VAL A 87 -1.92 -6.53 9.18
N ARG A 88 -1.43 -5.94 10.27
CA ARG A 88 -1.84 -4.60 10.71
C ARG A 88 -1.45 -3.54 9.69
N VAL A 89 -2.38 -2.66 9.34
CA VAL A 89 -2.12 -1.50 8.49
C VAL A 89 -2.71 -0.24 9.13
N CYS A 90 -2.09 0.90 8.87
CA CYS A 90 -2.70 2.17 9.25
C CYS A 90 -3.97 2.42 8.42
N ASN A 91 -4.89 3.22 8.94
CA ASN A 91 -6.18 3.49 8.30
C ASN A 91 -5.99 4.06 6.88
N LEU A 92 -5.01 4.96 6.69
CA LEU A 92 -4.71 5.52 5.37
C LEU A 92 -4.25 4.45 4.36
N CYS A 93 -3.33 3.58 4.76
CA CYS A 93 -2.90 2.46 3.91
C CYS A 93 -4.06 1.51 3.62
N TYR A 94 -4.93 1.25 4.59
CA TYR A 94 -6.11 0.40 4.40
C TYR A 94 -7.03 0.97 3.32
N ASP A 95 -7.35 2.26 3.41
CA ASP A 95 -8.21 2.94 2.44
C ASP A 95 -7.60 2.90 1.03
N TYR A 96 -6.29 3.14 0.91
CA TYR A 96 -5.60 3.10 -0.38
C TYR A 96 -5.45 1.71 -0.99
N LEU A 97 -5.26 0.67 -0.16
CA LEU A 97 -5.31 -0.71 -0.63
C LEU A 97 -6.70 -1.03 -1.19
N LYS A 98 -7.77 -0.54 -0.54
CA LYS A 98 -9.13 -0.69 -1.05
C LYS A 98 -9.34 0.04 -2.37
N ILE A 99 -8.79 1.24 -2.56
CA ILE A 99 -8.84 1.93 -3.86
C ILE A 99 -8.23 1.07 -4.98
N MET A 100 -7.18 0.31 -4.71
CA MET A 100 -6.57 -0.58 -5.71
C MET A 100 -7.39 -1.83 -6.04
N GLU A 101 -8.16 -2.33 -5.07
CA GLU A 101 -9.04 -3.49 -5.22
C GLU A 101 -10.40 -3.14 -5.89
N MET A 102 -10.87 -1.90 -5.75
CA MET A 102 -12.19 -1.48 -6.24
C MET A 102 -12.32 -1.56 -7.77
N ASN A 103 -13.43 -2.09 -8.28
CA ASN A 103 -13.78 -1.98 -9.69
C ASN A 103 -14.27 -0.56 -10.04
N ARG A 104 -14.49 -0.28 -11.34
CA ARG A 104 -14.89 1.06 -11.82
C ARG A 104 -16.17 1.57 -11.15
N SER A 105 -17.20 0.75 -10.98
CA SER A 105 -18.48 1.19 -10.38
C SER A 105 -18.37 1.48 -8.89
N GLN A 106 -17.43 0.82 -8.19
CA GLN A 106 -17.08 1.18 -6.81
C GLN A 106 -16.34 2.52 -6.77
N LEU A 107 -15.34 2.73 -7.63
CA LEU A 107 -14.62 4.01 -7.71
C LEU A 107 -15.53 5.20 -8.05
N ILE A 108 -16.51 5.01 -8.93
CA ILE A 108 -17.52 6.04 -9.26
C ILE A 108 -18.31 6.47 -8.03
N ARG A 109 -18.55 5.57 -7.07
CA ARG A 109 -19.27 5.85 -5.82
C ARG A 109 -18.37 6.41 -4.71
N SER A 110 -17.07 6.19 -4.78
CA SER A 110 -16.10 6.70 -3.80
C SER A 110 -16.04 8.23 -3.81
N PRO A 111 -15.86 8.92 -2.67
CA PRO A 111 -15.69 10.37 -2.65
C PRO A 111 -14.51 10.83 -3.52
N THR A 112 -14.67 11.92 -4.28
CA THR A 112 -13.59 12.46 -5.12
C THR A 112 -12.33 12.79 -4.32
N LYS A 113 -12.50 13.21 -3.06
CA LYS A 113 -11.41 13.54 -2.13
C LYS A 113 -10.43 12.37 -1.97
N ILE A 114 -10.92 11.16 -1.67
CA ILE A 114 -10.03 10.00 -1.44
C ILE A 114 -9.30 9.58 -2.72
N LEU A 115 -9.93 9.74 -3.89
CA LEU A 115 -9.29 9.46 -5.18
C LEU A 115 -8.13 10.42 -5.47
N ARG A 116 -8.34 11.72 -5.20
CA ARG A 116 -7.28 12.74 -5.35
C ARG A 116 -6.14 12.53 -4.35
N GLU A 117 -6.48 12.24 -3.09
CA GLU A 117 -5.49 11.93 -2.06
C GLU A 117 -4.67 10.70 -2.42
N TYR A 118 -5.30 9.63 -2.94
CA TYR A 118 -4.59 8.45 -3.43
C TYR A 118 -3.62 8.79 -4.56
N ILE A 119 -4.07 9.47 -5.62
CA ILE A 119 -3.24 9.88 -6.76
C ILE A 119 -2.05 10.71 -6.28
N SER A 120 -2.28 11.66 -5.37
CA SER A 120 -1.22 12.49 -4.81
C SER A 120 -0.25 11.70 -3.93
N ALA A 121 -0.75 10.80 -3.08
CA ALA A 121 0.06 10.03 -2.13
C ALA A 121 1.05 9.10 -2.83
N TYR A 122 0.64 8.51 -3.95
CA TYR A 122 1.49 7.65 -4.77
C TYR A 122 2.20 8.39 -5.91
N ASN A 123 2.04 9.73 -6.02
CA ASN A 123 2.61 10.54 -7.09
C ASN A 123 2.31 10.00 -8.49
N LEU A 124 1.03 9.65 -8.71
CA LEU A 124 0.58 9.20 -10.02
C LEU A 124 0.51 10.39 -10.98
N PRO A 125 1.01 10.25 -12.22
CA PRO A 125 0.93 11.29 -13.23
C PRO A 125 -0.52 11.73 -13.43
N CYS A 126 -0.78 13.00 -13.16
CA CYS A 126 -2.10 13.58 -13.35
C CYS A 126 -1.98 14.97 -13.97
N HIS A 127 -2.34 15.06 -15.25
CA HIS A 127 -2.36 16.31 -16.01
C HIS A 127 -3.78 16.55 -16.51
N ASN A 128 -4.21 17.81 -16.55
CA ASN A 128 -5.48 18.23 -17.14
C ASN A 128 -6.71 17.49 -16.56
N ILE A 129 -6.75 17.24 -15.25
CA ILE A 129 -7.92 16.63 -14.60
C ILE A 129 -9.06 17.64 -14.57
N ILE A 130 -10.14 17.34 -15.28
CA ILE A 130 -11.34 18.19 -15.32
C ILE A 130 -12.46 17.51 -14.54
N GLU A 131 -12.55 16.18 -14.62
CA GLU A 131 -13.68 15.42 -14.09
C GLU A 131 -13.26 14.29 -13.13
N LYS A 132 -14.26 13.69 -12.48
CA LYS A 132 -14.02 12.53 -11.61
C LYS A 132 -13.58 11.29 -12.41
N ASP A 133 -14.09 11.13 -13.63
CA ASP A 133 -13.74 9.97 -14.47
C ASP A 133 -12.24 9.97 -14.83
N ASP A 134 -11.64 11.14 -15.02
CA ASP A 134 -10.18 11.27 -15.23
C ASP A 134 -9.38 10.68 -14.06
N LEU A 135 -9.77 10.96 -12.82
CA LEU A 135 -9.14 10.39 -11.63
C LEU A 135 -9.25 8.86 -11.62
N ILE A 136 -10.42 8.34 -11.97
CA ILE A 136 -10.70 6.91 -12.02
C ILE A 136 -9.85 6.24 -13.10
N ASN A 137 -9.75 6.85 -14.27
CA ASN A 137 -8.96 6.35 -15.39
C ASN A 137 -7.46 6.33 -15.04
N ILE A 138 -6.95 7.35 -14.35
CA ILE A 138 -5.57 7.37 -13.83
C ILE A 138 -5.34 6.20 -12.86
N ILE A 139 -6.24 5.99 -11.89
CA ILE A 139 -6.11 4.89 -10.91
C ILE A 139 -6.14 3.53 -11.60
N ILE A 140 -7.06 3.31 -12.54
CA ILE A 140 -7.17 2.04 -13.27
C ILE A 140 -5.95 1.79 -14.15
N ALA A 141 -5.42 2.83 -14.82
CA ALA A 141 -4.24 2.72 -15.69
C ALA A 141 -2.96 2.31 -14.94
N HIS A 142 -2.90 2.52 -13.62
CA HIS A 142 -1.76 2.16 -12.78
C HIS A 142 -2.01 0.87 -11.97
N ARG A 143 -2.77 -0.08 -12.52
CA ARG A 143 -3.01 -1.41 -11.92
C ARG A 143 -2.32 -2.52 -12.71
N PRO A 144 -1.49 -3.37 -12.08
CA PRO A 144 -1.00 -3.26 -10.71
C PRO A 144 -0.09 -2.02 -10.55
N LEU A 145 -0.01 -1.51 -9.32
CA LEU A 145 0.85 -0.36 -9.03
C LEU A 145 2.31 -0.79 -9.19
N GLU A 146 3.12 0.03 -9.85
CA GLU A 146 4.56 -0.21 -10.01
C GLU A 146 5.34 0.13 -8.75
N GLU A 147 6.48 -0.56 -8.53
CA GLU A 147 7.34 -0.39 -7.35
C GLU A 147 7.74 1.07 -7.09
N ARG A 148 8.03 1.86 -8.13
CA ARG A 148 8.45 3.26 -7.98
C ARG A 148 7.44 4.12 -7.21
N TYR A 149 6.15 3.88 -7.40
CA TYR A 149 5.09 4.63 -6.73
C TYR A 149 4.92 4.19 -5.28
N GLU A 150 5.12 2.91 -5.01
CA GLU A 150 5.13 2.36 -3.65
C GLU A 150 6.34 2.86 -2.86
N VAL A 151 7.53 2.91 -3.47
CA VAL A 151 8.72 3.55 -2.88
C VAL A 151 8.43 5.02 -2.59
N TYR A 152 7.90 5.76 -3.57
CA TYR A 152 7.58 7.18 -3.39
C TYR A 152 6.65 7.39 -2.20
N TYR A 153 5.56 6.63 -2.11
CA TYR A 153 4.59 6.73 -1.02
C TYR A 153 5.22 6.45 0.35
N ARG A 154 6.15 5.48 0.44
CA ARG A 154 6.85 5.17 1.69
C ARG A 154 7.80 6.28 2.11
N ASP A 155 8.51 6.87 1.16
CA ASP A 155 9.51 7.91 1.41
C ASP A 155 8.87 9.29 1.68
N HIS A 156 7.71 9.56 1.07
CA HIS A 156 6.99 10.83 1.15
C HIS A 156 5.68 10.73 1.94
N TYR A 157 5.53 9.65 2.73
CA TYR A 157 4.31 9.36 3.48
C TYR A 157 3.86 10.60 4.27
N PRO A 158 2.61 11.07 4.11
CA PRO A 158 2.16 12.31 4.72
C PRO A 158 2.22 12.19 6.24
N ILE A 159 3.06 13.02 6.84
CA ILE A 159 3.16 13.19 8.29
C ILE A 159 1.98 14.05 8.72
N ALA A 160 1.30 13.67 9.81
CA ALA A 160 0.39 14.62 10.46
C ALA A 160 1.17 15.89 10.83
N GLN A 161 0.90 16.99 10.12
CA GLN A 161 1.36 18.29 10.57
C GLN A 161 0.66 18.60 11.90
N SER A 162 1.47 18.93 12.90
CA SER A 162 1.05 19.40 14.22
C SER A 162 0.14 20.62 14.13
#